data_AF-A0A7C7X4D8-F1
#
_entry.id   AF-A0A7C7X4D8-F1
#
_cell.length_a   1.000
_cell.length_b   1.000
_cell.length_c   1.000
_cell.angle_alpha   90.00
_cell.angle_beta   90.00
_cell.angle_gamma   90.00
#
_symmetry.space_group_name_H-M   'P 1'
#
loop_
_entity.id
_entity.type
_entity.pdbx_description
1 polymer ?
#
loop_
_entity_poly.entity_id
_entity_poly.type
_entity_poly.pdbx_seq_one_letter_code
_entity_poly.pdbx_strand_id
1 'polypeptide(L)' 'MHKGFVLLNCDLGAEEYVVEELNNIPEVTNAYVTFGAYDVVAIVNADTQEAFEETVSIKVRRLSRVLSTMTLNVINS' A
#
# COMPACT_ATOMS: atom_id res chain seq x y z
N MET A 1 3.70 -7.83 15.24
CA MET A 1 4.01 -6.71 14.33
C MET A 1 4.46 -7.27 12.99
N HIS A 2 3.64 -7.08 11.97
CA HIS A 2 3.85 -7.51 10.59
C HIS A 2 4.13 -6.28 9.75
N LYS A 3 5.24 -6.30 9.03
CA LYS A 3 5.67 -5.22 8.16
C LYS A 3 5.64 -5.72 6.72
N GLY A 4 5.22 -4.87 5.80
CA GLY A 4 5.28 -5.18 4.39
C GLY A 4 5.30 -3.93 3.53
N PHE A 5 5.67 -4.14 2.28
CA PHE A 5 5.65 -3.11 1.25
C PHE A 5 4.56 -3.46 0.25
N VAL A 6 3.71 -2.50 -0.07
CA VAL A 6 2.71 -2.65 -1.13
C VAL A 6 3.11 -1.73 -2.26
N LEU A 7 3.42 -2.32 -3.40
CA LEU A 7 3.70 -1.64 -4.66
C LEU A 7 2.39 -1.55 -5.43
N LEU A 8 2.06 -0.38 -5.98
CA LEU A 8 0.78 -0.14 -6.64
C LEU A 8 0.99 0.44 -8.04
N ASN A 9 0.09 0.06 -8.96
CA ASN A 9 -0.17 0.84 -10.16
C ASN A 9 -1.54 1.52 -10.05
N CYS A 10 -1.66 2.72 -10.59
CA CYS A 10 -2.91 3.48 -10.59
C CYS A 10 -3.23 4.08 -11.96
N ASP A 11 -4.42 4.67 -12.08
CA ASP A 11 -4.76 5.49 -13.24
C ASP A 11 -3.72 6.61 -13.43
N LEU A 12 -3.41 6.94 -14.70
CA LEU A 12 -2.47 8.01 -15.04
C LEU A 12 -2.90 9.34 -14.41
N GLY A 13 -1.99 9.97 -13.67
CA GLY A 13 -2.25 11.25 -13.00
C GLY A 13 -2.98 11.12 -11.66
N ALA A 14 -3.22 9.90 -11.16
CA ALA A 14 -3.85 9.65 -9.87
C ALA A 14 -2.84 9.36 -8.74
N GLU A 15 -1.54 9.46 -9.01
CA GLU A 15 -0.47 9.03 -8.11
C GLU A 15 -0.50 9.80 -6.77
N GLU A 16 -0.64 11.13 -6.83
CA GLU A 16 -0.72 11.99 -5.64
C GLU A 16 -1.99 11.70 -4.83
N TYR A 17 -3.14 11.54 -5.49
CA TYR A 17 -4.40 11.18 -4.84
C TYR A 17 -4.30 9.84 -4.10
N VAL A 18 -3.72 8.83 -4.73
CA VAL A 18 -3.54 7.51 -4.11
C VAL A 18 -2.62 7.62 -2.88
N VAL A 19 -1.55 8.40 -2.95
CA VAL A 19 -0.67 8.64 -1.80
C VAL A 19 -1.40 9.34 -0.65
N GLU A 20 -2.22 10.36 -0.93
CA GLU A 20 -3.03 11.05 0.08
C GLU A 20 -4.00 10.09 0.78
N GLU A 21 -4.73 9.27 0.01
CA GLU A 21 -5.65 8.26 0.57
C GLU A 21 -4.92 7.20 1.40
N LEU A 22 -3.76 6.74 0.93
CA LEU A 22 -2.93 5.78 1.66
C LEU A 22 -2.44 6.37 2.99
N ASN A 23 -2.04 7.63 3.03
CA ASN A 23 -1.60 8.30 4.27
C ASN A 23 -2.72 8.48 5.29
N ASN A 24 -3.99 8.38 4.89
CA ASN A 24 -5.14 8.38 5.80
C ASN A 24 -5.41 6.99 6.44
N ILE A 25 -4.75 5.93 5.98
CA ILE A 25 -4.88 4.58 6.55
C ILE A 25 -3.92 4.45 7.74
N PRO A 26 -4.41 4.17 8.97
CA PRO A 26 -3.57 4.13 10.16
C PRO A 26 -2.40 3.15 10.10
N GLU A 27 -2.58 2.02 9.42
CA GLU A 27 -1.56 1.00 9.24
C GLU A 27 -0.50 1.36 8.19
N VAL A 28 -0.72 2.39 7.37
CA VAL A 28 0.25 2.89 6.40
C VAL A 28 1.12 3.92 7.07
N THR A 29 2.40 3.58 7.27
CA THR A 29 3.37 4.48 7.89
C THR A 29 3.93 5.52 6.92
N ASN A 30 4.06 5.16 5.65
CA ASN A 30 4.49 6.06 4.58
C ASN A 30 3.97 5.57 3.23
N ALA A 31 3.69 6.50 2.33
CA ALA A 31 3.47 6.25 0.92
C ALA A 31 4.27 7.24 0.06
N TYR A 32 4.76 6.80 -1.10
CA TYR A 32 5.60 7.59 -1.99
C TYR A 32 5.23 7.33 -3.44
N VAL A 33 5.15 8.40 -4.24
CA VAL A 33 5.16 8.29 -5.71
C VAL A 33 6.54 7.82 -6.16
N THR A 34 6.58 6.87 -7.09
CA THR A 34 7.83 6.30 -7.61
C THR A 34 7.93 6.46 -9.11
N PHE A 35 9.15 6.54 -9.61
CA PHE A 35 9.43 6.38 -11.03
C PHE A 35 9.94 4.97 -11.28
N GLY A 36 9.21 4.16 -12.05
CA GLY A 36 9.58 2.77 -12.32
C GLY A 36 8.42 1.92 -12.81
N ALA A 37 8.46 0.63 -12.49
CA ALA A 37 7.39 -0.31 -12.85
C ALA A 37 6.10 -0.12 -12.02
N TYR A 38 6.20 0.59 -10.91
CA TYR A 38 5.11 0.90 -10.01
C TYR A 38 5.03 2.41 -9.82
N ASP A 39 3.82 2.91 -9.67
CA ASP A 39 3.53 4.33 -9.57
C ASP A 39 3.61 4.80 -8.11
N VAL A 40 3.27 3.92 -7.16
CA VAL A 40 3.31 4.19 -5.72
C VAL A 40 3.89 3.01 -4.94
N VAL A 41 4.61 3.30 -3.87
CA VAL A 41 4.98 2.33 -2.83
C VAL A 41 4.47 2.77 -1.46
N ALA A 42 3.83 1.86 -0.73
CA ALA A 42 3.34 2.06 0.63
C ALA A 42 4.02 1.10 1.61
N ILE A 43 4.34 1.58 2.81
CA ILE A 43 4.87 0.77 3.91
C ILE A 43 3.74 0.53 4.90
N VAL A 44 3.32 -0.73 5.02
CA VAL A 44 2.26 -1.15 5.94
C VAL A 44 2.88 -1.81 7.17
N ASN A 45 2.46 -1.36 8.36
CA ASN A 45 2.75 -1.98 9.64
C ASN A 45 1.43 -2.28 10.36
N ALA A 46 1.22 -3.54 10.74
CA ALA A 46 0.05 -3.97 11.49
C ALA A 46 0.47 -4.86 12.67
N ASP A 47 -0.38 -4.97 13.69
CA ASP A 47 -0.06 -5.75 14.88
C ASP A 47 -0.09 -7.26 14.63
N THR A 48 -1.03 -7.71 13.79
CA THR A 48 -1.27 -9.11 13.46
C THR A 48 -1.25 -9.35 11.95
N GLN A 49 -1.05 -10.61 11.55
CA GLN A 49 -1.11 -11.04 10.13
C GLN A 49 -2.48 -10.77 9.53
N GLU A 50 -3.56 -11.02 10.30
CA GLU A 50 -4.93 -10.78 9.87
C GLU A 50 -5.18 -9.29 9.60
N ALA A 51 -4.74 -8.40 10.51
CA ALA A 51 -4.87 -6.96 10.31
C ALA A 51 -4.05 -6.47 9.11
N PHE A 52 -2.88 -7.07 8.85
CA PHE A 52 -2.09 -6.79 7.66
C PHE A 52 -2.84 -7.18 6.38
N GLU A 53 -3.36 -8.41 6.32
CA GLU A 53 -4.11 -8.93 5.18
C GLU A 53 -5.40 -8.13 4.92
N GLU A 54 -6.14 -7.77 5.97
CA GLU A 54 -7.31 -6.90 5.90
C GLU A 54 -6.94 -5.51 5.37
N THR A 55 -5.88 -4.90 5.90
CA THR A 55 -5.41 -3.59 5.43
C THR A 55 -5.11 -3.62 3.95
N VAL A 56 -4.33 -4.61 3.48
CA VAL A 56 -3.98 -4.70 2.06
C VAL A 56 -5.21 -5.00 1.20
N SER A 57 -6.07 -5.95 1.61
CA SER A 57 -7.18 -6.42 0.78
C SER A 57 -8.38 -5.48 0.74
N ILE A 58 -8.67 -4.80 1.85
CA ILE A 58 -9.87 -3.99 2.01
C ILE A 58 -9.54 -2.50 1.94
N LYS A 59 -8.49 -2.05 2.63
CA LYS A 59 -8.18 -0.62 2.73
C LYS A 59 -7.32 -0.13 1.57
N VAL A 60 -6.39 -0.94 1.07
CA VAL A 60 -5.46 -0.55 -0.01
C VAL A 60 -6.01 -0.93 -1.40
N ARG A 61 -6.29 -2.22 -1.64
CA ARG A 61 -6.69 -2.73 -2.97
C ARG A 61 -8.05 -2.20 -3.47
N ARG A 62 -8.89 -1.66 -2.59
CA ARG A 62 -10.20 -1.12 -2.95
C ARG A 62 -10.21 0.40 -3.08
N LEU A 63 -9.08 1.08 -2.86
CA LEU A 63 -8.99 2.51 -3.13
C LEU A 63 -9.35 2.77 -4.59
N SER A 64 -10.11 3.85 -4.81
CA SER A 64 -10.40 4.28 -6.17
C SER A 64 -9.08 4.55 -6.91
N ARG A 65 -9.07 4.34 -8.23
CA ARG A 65 -7.89 4.53 -9.09
C ARG A 65 -6.77 3.51 -8.94
N VAL A 66 -6.79 2.61 -7.95
CA VAL A 66 -5.82 1.51 -7.87
C VAL A 66 -6.16 0.44 -8.92
N LEU A 67 -5.19 0.11 -9.77
CA LEU A 67 -5.34 -0.88 -10.84
C LEU A 67 -4.79 -2.25 -10.45
N SER A 68 -3.63 -2.26 -9.80
CA SER A 68 -2.97 -3.49 -9.40
C SER A 68 -2.11 -3.25 -8.17
N THR A 69 -1.81 -4.33 -7.45
CA THR A 69 -0.91 -4.28 -6.29
C THR A 69 0.00 -5.50 -6.25
N MET A 70 1.23 -5.32 -5.78
CA MET A 70 2.13 -6.38 -5.39
C MET A 70 2.55 -6.20 -3.93
N THR A 71 2.39 -7.23 -3.12
CA THR A 71 2.69 -7.17 -1.68
C THR A 71 3.95 -7.96 -1.39
N LEU A 72 4.93 -7.29 -0.77
CA LEU A 72 6.16 -7.87 -0.26
C LEU A 72 6.06 -7.95 1.25
N ASN A 73 5.67 -9.12 1.77
CA ASN A 73 5.61 -9.35 3.20
C ASN A 73 7.02 -9.56 3.77
N VAL A 74 7.37 -8.85 4.84
CA VAL A 74 8.67 -9.03 5.49
C VAL A 74 8.64 -10.29 6.34
N ILE A 75 9.52 -11.23 6.02
CA ILE A 75 9.71 -12.45 6.82
C ILE A 75 10.80 -12.17 7.84
N ASN A 76 10.48 -12.30 9.13
CA ASN A 76 11.49 -12.24 10.18
C ASN A 76 12.39 -13.48 10.06
N SER A 77 13.70 -13.25 9.92
CA SER A 77 14.73 -14.29 9.94
C SER A 77 15.21 -14.56 11.36
#